data_AF-A0A3D5G6F6-F1
#
_entry.id   AF-A0A3D5G6F6-F1
#
_cell.length_a   1.000
_cell.length_b   1.000
_cell.length_c   1.000
_cell.angle_alpha   90.00
_cell.angle_beta   90.00
_cell.angle_gamma   90.00
#
_symmetry.space_group_name_H-M   'P 1'
#
loop_
_entity.id
_entity.type
_entity.pdbx_description
1 polymer ?
#
loop_
_entity_poly.entity_id
_entity_poly.type
_entity_poly.pdbx_seq_one_letter_code
_entity_poly.pdbx_strand_id
1 'polypeptide(L)'
;ITVYSGLGAIAQIPFLTCAFKSQNQVIDEPFCRVWLDPPWFYKQMFHPTTNPQFLGFLGLLGLLIYVAYLSYFVLIRLGKQGRSATGQ
;
A
#
# COMPACT_ATOMS: atom_id res chain seq x y z
N ILE A 1 -12.21 16.45 5.84
CA ILE A 1 -11.49 16.64 4.55
C ILE A 1 -10.94 18.05 4.56
N THR A 2 -9.63 18.22 4.47
CA THR A 2 -8.99 19.56 4.46
C THR A 2 -8.56 19.93 3.04
N VAL A 3 -8.27 21.21 2.80
CA VAL A 3 -7.69 21.68 1.53
C VAL A 3 -6.39 20.92 1.20
N TYR A 4 -5.57 20.65 2.22
CA TYR A 4 -4.37 19.83 2.09
C TYR A 4 -4.69 18.41 1.57
N SER A 5 -5.71 17.75 2.11
CA SER A 5 -6.16 16.44 1.61
C SER A 5 -6.63 16.50 0.15
N GLY A 6 -7.32 17.58 -0.25
CA GLY A 6 -7.78 17.77 -1.63
C GLY A 6 -6.63 17.97 -2.63
N LEU A 7 -5.67 18.83 -2.30
CA LEU A 7 -4.48 19.06 -3.13
C LEU A 7 -3.63 17.78 -3.27
N GLY A 8 -3.47 17.03 -2.17
CA GLY A 8 -2.78 15.75 -2.19
C GLY A 8 -3.46 14.72 -3.11
N ALA A 9 -4.80 14.64 -3.06
CA ALA A 9 -5.55 13.76 -3.95
C ALA A 9 -5.39 14.16 -5.43
N ILE A 10 -5.48 15.45 -5.75
CA ILE A 10 -5.29 15.96 -7.13
C ILE A 10 -3.89 15.64 -7.64
N ALA A 11 -2.86 15.86 -6.81
CA ALA A 11 -1.48 15.55 -7.17
C ALA A 11 -1.24 14.05 -7.44
N GLN A 12 -2.05 13.17 -6.85
CA GLN A 12 -1.95 11.71 -7.05
C GLN A 12 -2.66 11.21 -8.33
N ILE A 13 -3.59 11.98 -8.91
CA ILE A 13 -4.38 11.56 -10.09
C ILE A 13 -3.50 11.03 -11.24
N PRO A 14 -2.40 11.71 -11.64
CA PRO A 14 -1.62 11.24 -12.79
C PRO A 14 -0.98 9.85 -12.57
N PHE A 15 -0.66 9.51 -11.31
CA PHE A 15 -0.09 8.21 -10.94
C PHE A 15 -1.08 7.06 -11.02
N LEU A 16 -2.40 7.33 -11.09
CA LEU A 16 -3.41 6.28 -11.25
C LEU A 16 -3.22 5.49 -12.55
N THR A 17 -2.66 6.13 -13.58
CA THR A 17 -2.34 5.47 -14.86
C THR A 17 -1.31 4.35 -14.70
N CYS A 18 -0.42 4.46 -13.70
CA CYS A 18 0.61 3.46 -13.42
C CYS A 18 0.03 2.14 -12.91
N ALA A 19 -1.16 2.16 -12.28
CA ALA A 19 -1.81 0.95 -11.75
C ALA A 19 -2.29 -0.01 -12.85
N PHE A 20 -2.45 0.48 -14.08
CA PHE A 20 -2.94 -0.31 -15.22
C PHE A 20 -1.82 -0.75 -16.18
N LYS A 21 -0.57 -0.41 -15.89
CA LYS A 21 0.60 -0.80 -16.69
C LYS A 21 1.11 -2.18 -16.26
N SER A 22 1.75 -2.90 -17.18
CA SER A 22 2.45 -4.15 -16.81
C SER A 22 3.69 -3.86 -15.96
N GLN A 23 4.17 -4.85 -15.22
CA GLN A 23 5.34 -4.68 -14.35
C GLN A 23 6.56 -4.12 -15.08
N ASN A 24 6.84 -4.60 -16.30
CA ASN A 24 7.96 -4.10 -17.10
C ASN A 24 7.76 -2.63 -17.47
N GLN A 25 6.55 -2.25 -17.89
CA GLN A 25 6.22 -0.86 -18.22
C GLN A 25 6.30 0.08 -17.02
N VAL A 26 5.98 -0.39 -15.81
CA VAL A 26 6.10 0.41 -14.58
C VAL A 26 7.56 0.64 -14.21
N ILE A 27 8.42 -0.36 -14.43
CA ILE A 27 9.86 -0.27 -14.12
C ILE A 27 10.59 0.61 -15.14
N ASP A 28 10.20 0.52 -16.41
CA ASP A 28 10.84 1.28 -17.50
C ASP A 28 10.43 2.76 -17.52
N GLU A 29 9.20 3.07 -17.09
CA GLU A 29 8.67 4.44 -17.03
C GLU A 29 9.10 5.17 -15.75
N PRO A 30 9.97 6.20 -15.80
CA PRO A 30 10.49 6.88 -14.61
C PRO A 30 9.39 7.49 -13.75
N PHE A 31 8.32 7.98 -14.39
CA PHE A 31 7.17 8.55 -13.71
C PHE A 31 6.46 7.54 -12.80
N CYS A 32 6.33 6.28 -13.24
CA CYS A 32 5.71 5.23 -12.44
C CYS A 32 6.71 4.59 -11.46
N ARG A 33 7.98 4.55 -11.82
CA ARG A 33 9.07 3.99 -11.00
C ARG A 33 9.35 4.75 -9.72
N VAL A 34 9.01 6.05 -9.66
CA VAL A 34 9.28 6.90 -8.48
C VAL A 34 8.71 6.33 -7.17
N TRP A 35 7.64 5.53 -7.24
CA TRP A 35 7.05 4.88 -6.07
C TRP A 35 7.77 3.58 -5.65
N LEU A 36 8.56 2.98 -6.55
CA LEU A 36 9.35 1.77 -6.33
C LEU A 36 10.76 2.06 -5.83
N ASP A 37 11.34 3.21 -6.17
CA ASP A 37 12.71 3.54 -5.80
C ASP A 37 12.93 3.62 -4.27
N PRO A 38 12.06 4.27 -3.46
CA PRO A 38 12.21 4.30 -2.00
C PRO A 38 12.21 2.92 -1.33
N PRO A 39 11.24 2.01 -1.57
CA PRO A 39 11.25 0.70 -0.95
C PRO A 39 12.41 -0.17 -1.44
N TRP A 40 12.87 -0.01 -2.68
CA TRP A 40 14.08 -0.70 -3.14
C TRP A 40 15.34 -0.21 -2.44
N PHE A 41 15.46 1.10 -2.23
CA PHE A 41 16.56 1.66 -1.45
C PHE A 41 16.50 1.20 0.02
N TYR A 42 15.31 1.17 0.62
CA TYR A 42 15.11 0.59 1.95
C TYR A 42 15.57 -0.87 2.01
N LYS A 43 15.19 -1.69 1.02
CA LYS A 43 15.63 -3.09 0.92
C LYS A 43 17.15 -3.19 0.81
N GLN A 44 17.80 -2.32 0.04
CA GLN A 44 19.27 -2.31 -0.07
C GLN A 44 19.94 -1.94 1.27
N MET A 45 19.37 -1.00 2.01
CA MET A 45 19.95 -0.52 3.27
C MET A 45 19.81 -1.53 4.42
N PHE A 46 18.63 -2.14 4.56
CA PHE A 46 18.31 -2.99 5.72
C PHE A 46 18.35 -4.49 5.41
N HIS A 47 18.21 -4.88 4.14
CA HIS A 47 18.16 -6.28 3.70
C HIS A 47 19.06 -6.53 2.46
N PRO A 48 20.35 -6.14 2.49
CA PRO A 48 21.23 -6.18 1.32
C PRO A 48 21.44 -7.60 0.78
N THR A 49 21.55 -8.59 1.67
CA THR A 49 21.85 -10.00 1.32
C THR A 49 20.62 -10.89 1.25
N THR A 50 19.43 -10.36 1.60
CA THR A 50 18.24 -11.18 1.70
C THR A 50 17.58 -11.35 0.33
N ASN A 51 17.17 -12.59 0.03
CA ASN A 51 16.49 -12.91 -1.22
C ASN A 51 15.16 -12.13 -1.30
N PRO A 52 14.91 -11.36 -2.38
CA PRO A 52 13.68 -10.58 -2.53
C PRO A 52 12.43 -11.46 -2.49
N GLN A 53 12.50 -12.71 -2.94
CA GLN A 53 11.37 -13.64 -2.91
C GLN A 53 10.97 -14.01 -1.49
N PHE A 54 11.94 -14.14 -0.59
CA PHE A 54 11.68 -14.44 0.81
C PHE A 54 11.01 -13.26 1.52
N LEU A 55 11.47 -12.02 1.27
CA LEU A 55 10.82 -10.81 1.78
C LEU A 55 9.40 -10.68 1.25
N GLY A 56 9.20 -10.93 -0.05
CA GLY A 56 7.88 -10.90 -0.67
C GLY A 56 6.93 -11.92 -0.04
N PHE A 57 7.42 -13.13 0.24
CA PHE A 57 6.64 -14.16 0.93
C PHE A 57 6.22 -13.73 2.34
N LEU A 58 7.15 -13.19 3.15
CA LEU A 58 6.82 -12.69 4.49
C LEU A 58 5.80 -11.54 4.43
N GLY A 59 5.98 -10.62 3.49
CA GLY A 59 5.05 -9.51 3.26
C GLY A 59 3.65 -10.00 2.87
N LEU A 60 3.56 -10.97 1.97
CA LEU A 60 2.29 -11.57 1.56
C LEU A 60 1.60 -12.30 2.72
N LEU A 61 2.33 -13.11 3.49
CA LEU A 61 1.77 -13.78 4.66
C LEU A 61 1.23 -12.78 5.69
N GLY A 62 2.01 -11.74 6.01
CA GLY A 62 1.58 -10.67 6.91
C GLY A 62 0.33 -9.96 6.40
N LEU A 63 0.28 -9.65 5.11
CA LEU A 63 -0.89 -9.03 4.47
C LEU A 63 -2.13 -9.94 4.56
N LEU A 64 -1.99 -11.24 4.28
CA LEU A 64 -3.10 -12.20 4.38
C LEU A 64 -3.67 -12.26 5.79
N ILE A 65 -2.79 -12.34 6.81
CA ILE A 65 -3.20 -12.33 8.22
C ILE A 65 -3.94 -11.03 8.54
N TYR A 66 -3.36 -9.88 8.18
CA TYR A 66 -3.96 -8.57 8.42
C TYR A 66 -5.35 -8.46 7.78
N VAL A 67 -5.49 -8.84 6.51
CA VAL A 67 -6.78 -8.79 5.77
C VAL A 67 -7.79 -9.75 6.38
N ALA A 68 -7.39 -10.94 6.85
CA ALA A 68 -8.29 -11.87 7.52
C ALA A 68 -8.85 -11.27 8.83
N TYR A 69 -7.99 -10.69 9.67
CA TYR A 69 -8.44 -10.03 10.90
C TYR A 69 -9.25 -8.77 10.64
N LEU A 70 -8.83 -7.94 9.68
CA LEU A 70 -9.54 -6.72 9.31
C LEU A 70 -10.92 -7.04 8.75
N SER A 71 -11.02 -8.03 7.86
CA SER A 71 -12.31 -8.44 7.28
C SER A 71 -13.23 -9.04 8.34
N TYR A 72 -12.73 -9.89 9.24
CA TYR A 72 -13.49 -10.37 10.40
C TYR A 72 -13.99 -9.19 11.25
N PHE A 73 -13.12 -8.22 11.53
CA PHE A 73 -13.49 -7.04 12.30
C PHE A 73 -14.61 -6.26 11.61
N VAL A 74 -14.43 -5.90 10.34
CA VAL A 74 -15.39 -5.08 9.58
C VAL A 74 -16.73 -5.80 9.41
N LEU A 75 -16.73 -7.09 9.08
CA LEU A 75 -17.96 -7.83 8.76
C LEU A 75 -18.71 -8.31 10.01
N ILE A 76 -18.00 -8.69 11.09
CA ILE A 76 -18.62 -9.34 12.25
C ILE A 76 -18.62 -8.44 13.49
N ARG A 77 -17.49 -7.76 13.75
CA ARG A 77 -17.27 -7.08 15.03
C ARG A 77 -17.69 -5.61 15.01
N LEU A 78 -17.57 -4.92 13.88
CA LEU A 78 -17.82 -3.49 13.74
C LEU A 78 -19.25 -3.12 14.10
N GLY A 79 -20.24 -3.84 13.55
CA GLY A 79 -21.66 -3.62 13.89
C GLY A 79 -22.01 -3.96 15.34
N LYS A 80 -21.25 -4.87 15.98
CA LYS A 80 -21.46 -5.25 17.38
C LYS A 80 -20.84 -4.28 18.37
N GLN A 81 -19.80 -3.53 17.97
CA GLN A 81 -19.10 -2.61 18.86
C GLN A 81 -19.82 -1.27 19.07
N GLY A 82 -20.86 -0.96 18.29
CA GLY A 82 -21.79 0.15 18.54
C GLY A 82 -21.19 1.56 18.65
N ARG A 83 -19.87 1.69 18.48
CA ARG A 83 -19.09 2.91 18.63
C ARG A 83 -18.35 3.13 17.34
N SER A 84 -18.99 3.86 16.44
CA SER A 84 -18.26 4.49 15.36
C SER A 84 -17.33 5.52 15.99
N ALA A 85 -16.04 5.49 15.64
CA ALA A 85 -15.10 6.56 16.02
C ALA A 85 -15.36 7.86 15.23
N THR A 86 -16.46 7.92 14.47
CA THR A 86 -17.05 9.17 14.01
C THR A 86 -17.85 9.75 15.16
N GLY A 87 -17.18 10.46 16.08
CA GLY A 87 -17.86 11.32 17.03
C GLY A 87 -18.62 12.40 16.27
N GLN A 88 -19.91 12.17 16.04
CA GLN A 88 -20.91 13.19 15.77
C GLN A 88 -21.97 13.09 16.85
#